data_AF-A0AAV3Z8H4-F1
#
_entry.id   AF-A0AAV3Z8H4-F1
#
_cell.length_a   1.000
_cell.length_b   1.000
_cell.length_c   1.000
_cell.angle_alpha   90.00
_cell.angle_beta   90.00
_cell.angle_gamma   90.00
#
_symmetry.space_group_name_H-M   'P 1'
#
loop_
_entity.id
_entity.type
_entity.pdbx_description
1 polymer ?
#
loop_
_entity_poly.entity_id
_entity_poly.type
_entity_poly.pdbx_seq_one_letter_code
_entity_poly.pdbx_strand_id
1 'polypeptide(L)'
;MALCSSNVIFTVFVFLVLFSGICIAQCNLRGWFGDGCQFQCHCGGNVECSQFGTCIDGCDPQWFGPACQYDVSEYTVGPDLSWLSDNDHTTCNNRDNVQSITVELDTPHPLTWVRVVASAPAYLDQFELRYQIEGSGTFIRCANPRSARVDDSTLDISCPTSDVVSHVTVSGFIVRGLCSLYISGGKEGS
;
A
#
# COMPACT_ATOMS: atom_id res chain seq x y z
N MET A 1 27.95 -10.84 -0.15
CA MET A 1 29.34 -10.31 -0.20
C MET A 1 29.22 -8.82 -0.46
N ALA A 2 29.57 -7.97 0.50
CA ALA A 2 29.43 -6.51 0.35
C ALA A 2 30.56 -5.99 -0.53
N LEU A 3 30.24 -5.26 -1.61
CA LEU A 3 31.23 -4.60 -2.45
C LEU A 3 31.31 -3.11 -2.06
N CYS A 4 32.29 -2.77 -1.23
CA CYS A 4 32.69 -1.39 -0.98
C CYS A 4 33.77 -1.00 -2.00
N SER A 5 33.51 -0.08 -2.91
CA SER A 5 34.57 0.54 -3.72
C SER A 5 34.97 1.89 -3.10
N SER A 6 36.25 2.02 -2.76
CA SER A 6 36.86 3.29 -2.34
C SER A 6 37.89 3.69 -3.40
N ASN A 7 37.63 4.78 -4.12
CA ASN A 7 38.65 5.45 -4.93
C ASN A 7 39.01 6.76 -4.21
N VAL A 8 40.23 6.84 -3.68
CA VAL A 8 40.77 8.02 -2.98
C VAL A 8 42.01 8.48 -3.75
N ILE A 9 41.94 9.63 -4.43
CA ILE A 9 43.10 10.37 -4.92
C ILE A 9 43.36 11.51 -3.94
N PHE A 10 44.55 11.51 -3.35
CA PHE A 10 45.02 12.40 -2.29
C PHE A 10 45.31 13.81 -2.84
N THR A 11 44.59 14.83 -2.34
CA THR A 11 45.12 16.20 -2.31
C THR A 11 44.69 16.88 -1.02
N VAL A 12 45.70 17.29 -0.25
CA VAL A 12 45.62 17.81 1.12
C VAL A 12 44.92 19.18 1.14
N PHE A 13 43.69 19.23 1.65
CA PHE A 13 43.11 20.42 2.28
C PHE A 13 42.23 19.99 3.45
N VAL A 14 42.53 20.55 4.62
CA VAL A 14 41.87 20.29 5.90
C VAL A 14 40.42 20.80 5.84
N PHE A 15 39.49 19.89 5.54
CA PHE A 15 38.08 19.98 5.91
C PHE A 15 37.73 18.64 6.56
N LEU A 16 37.42 18.66 7.85
CA LEU A 16 36.87 17.54 8.61
C LEU A 16 35.45 17.24 8.08
N VAL A 17 35.35 16.59 6.92
CA VAL A 17 34.11 15.98 6.44
C VAL A 17 34.10 14.56 6.98
N LEU A 18 33.34 14.34 8.04
CA LEU A 18 32.94 13.01 8.50
C LEU A 18 32.10 12.36 7.38
N PHE A 19 32.76 11.70 6.44
CA PHE A 19 32.10 10.81 5.49
C PHE A 19 31.67 9.56 6.26
N SER A 20 30.50 9.60 6.88
CA SER A 20 29.79 8.39 7.26
C SER A 20 29.48 7.63 5.97
N GLY A 21 30.22 6.56 5.70
CA GLY A 21 29.90 5.64 4.63
C GLY A 21 28.48 5.10 4.85
N ILE A 22 27.55 5.48 3.98
CA ILE A 22 26.20 4.90 3.99
C ILE A 22 26.35 3.49 3.44
N CYS A 23 26.41 2.49 4.33
CA CYS A 23 26.25 1.10 3.94
C CYS A 23 24.78 0.89 3.57
N ILE A 24 24.44 1.02 2.30
CA ILE A 24 23.16 0.49 1.80
C ILE A 24 23.36 -1.03 1.73
N ALA A 25 22.80 -1.76 2.69
CA ALA A 25 22.76 -3.21 2.64
C ALA A 25 21.91 -3.61 1.42
N GLN A 26 22.56 -3.90 0.29
CA GLN A 26 21.86 -4.43 -0.88
C GLN A 26 21.31 -5.81 -0.55
N CYS A 27 20.02 -5.99 -0.82
CA CYS A 27 19.39 -7.29 -0.68
C CYS A 27 19.92 -8.24 -1.75
N ASN A 28 20.55 -9.34 -1.34
CA ASN A 28 21.04 -10.38 -2.25
C ASN A 28 20.04 -11.54 -2.40
N LEU A 29 18.87 -11.43 -1.78
CA LEU A 29 17.80 -12.41 -1.87
C LEU A 29 16.89 -12.05 -3.04
N ARG A 30 16.68 -13.00 -3.95
CA ARG A 30 15.87 -12.80 -5.15
C ARG A 30 14.41 -12.56 -4.78
N GLY A 31 13.80 -11.53 -5.37
CA GLY A 31 12.42 -11.16 -5.07
C GLY A 31 12.24 -10.46 -3.72
N TRP A 32 13.32 -10.11 -3.01
CA TRP A 32 13.26 -9.38 -1.74
C TRP A 32 13.91 -8.00 -1.87
N PHE A 33 13.35 -7.02 -1.16
CA PHE A 33 13.79 -5.63 -1.21
C PHE A 33 13.57 -4.90 0.14
N GLY A 34 13.99 -3.64 0.17
CA GLY A 34 13.89 -2.78 1.35
C GLY A 34 15.01 -3.01 2.36
N ASP A 35 15.03 -2.14 3.39
CA ASP A 35 16.04 -2.23 4.44
C ASP A 35 15.98 -3.60 5.12
N GLY A 36 17.11 -4.29 5.15
CA GLY A 36 17.21 -5.63 5.74
C GLY A 36 16.49 -6.74 4.98
N CYS A 37 16.15 -6.57 3.69
CA CYS A 37 15.41 -7.57 2.90
C CYS A 37 14.06 -7.94 3.52
N GLN A 38 13.35 -6.98 4.11
CA GLN A 38 12.15 -7.27 4.89
C GLN A 38 10.86 -7.44 4.07
N PHE A 39 10.89 -7.14 2.76
CA PHE A 39 9.72 -7.24 1.89
C PHE A 39 9.99 -8.19 0.73
N GLN A 40 9.06 -9.11 0.50
CA GLN A 40 9.00 -9.92 -0.72
C GLN A 40 8.06 -9.26 -1.72
N CYS A 41 8.42 -9.25 -3.01
CA CYS A 41 7.57 -8.76 -4.09
C CYS A 41 6.86 -9.93 -4.79
N HIS A 42 5.64 -9.67 -5.26
CA HIS A 42 4.80 -10.65 -5.95
C HIS A 42 4.35 -10.06 -7.29
N CYS A 43 5.25 -10.12 -8.28
CA CYS A 43 5.01 -9.54 -9.60
C CYS A 43 4.24 -10.48 -10.52
N GLY A 44 3.38 -9.87 -11.35
CA GLY A 44 2.64 -10.52 -12.42
C GLY A 44 3.46 -11.51 -13.23
N GLY A 45 2.92 -12.72 -13.42
CA GLY A 45 3.50 -13.71 -14.33
C GLY A 45 4.75 -14.41 -13.80
N ASN A 46 4.94 -14.42 -12.48
CA ASN A 46 6.09 -15.04 -11.78
C ASN A 46 7.45 -14.44 -12.20
N VAL A 47 7.48 -13.14 -12.52
CA VAL A 47 8.71 -12.43 -12.86
C VAL A 47 9.37 -11.90 -11.57
N GLU A 48 10.70 -11.93 -11.49
CA GLU A 48 11.42 -11.34 -10.35
C GLU A 48 11.36 -9.81 -10.39
N CYS A 49 11.08 -9.14 -9.25
CA CYS A 49 11.17 -7.69 -9.18
C CYS A 49 12.62 -7.18 -9.25
N SER A 50 12.77 -5.89 -9.55
CA SER A 50 14.05 -5.20 -9.44
C SER A 50 14.60 -5.21 -8.00
N GLN A 51 15.87 -4.84 -7.82
CA GLN A 51 16.48 -4.65 -6.48
C GLN A 51 15.74 -3.62 -5.59
N PHE A 52 14.85 -2.82 -6.17
CA PHE A 52 14.04 -1.82 -5.47
C PHE A 52 12.59 -2.27 -5.26
N GLY A 53 12.24 -3.52 -5.59
CA GLY A 53 10.89 -4.06 -5.48
C GLY A 53 9.99 -3.76 -6.69
N THR A 54 10.52 -3.21 -7.78
CA THR A 54 9.70 -2.80 -8.93
C THR A 54 9.28 -3.99 -9.78
N CYS A 55 7.97 -4.11 -10.04
CA CYS A 55 7.38 -5.06 -10.98
C CYS A 55 7.02 -4.35 -12.29
N ILE A 56 7.55 -4.82 -13.43
CA ILE A 56 7.34 -4.17 -14.74
C ILE A 56 5.90 -4.36 -15.23
N ASP A 57 5.37 -5.58 -15.08
CA ASP A 57 4.03 -5.96 -15.55
C ASP A 57 2.96 -5.82 -14.46
N GLY A 58 3.28 -5.11 -13.37
CA GLY A 58 2.40 -4.95 -12.22
C GLY A 58 2.41 -6.15 -11.27
N CYS A 59 1.40 -6.19 -10.41
CA CYS A 59 1.30 -7.19 -9.34
C CYS A 59 0.61 -8.47 -9.82
N ASP A 60 0.97 -9.60 -9.22
CA ASP A 60 0.16 -10.80 -9.33
C ASP A 60 -1.25 -10.55 -8.75
N PRO A 61 -2.28 -11.29 -9.21
CA PRO A 61 -3.61 -11.20 -8.62
C PRO A 61 -3.55 -11.39 -7.09
N GLN A 62 -4.37 -10.63 -6.37
CA GLN A 62 -4.40 -10.57 -4.89
C GLN A 62 -3.19 -9.89 -4.23
N TRP A 63 -2.25 -9.34 -5.00
CA TRP A 63 -1.15 -8.54 -4.46
C TRP A 63 -1.25 -7.08 -4.89
N PHE A 64 -0.84 -6.17 -4.02
CA PHE A 64 -0.83 -4.75 -4.28
C PHE A 64 0.23 -4.00 -3.47
N GLY A 65 0.21 -2.68 -3.61
CA GLY A 65 1.16 -1.76 -3.02
C GLY A 65 2.24 -1.32 -4.01
N PRO A 66 3.12 -0.38 -3.59
CA PRO A 66 4.12 0.22 -4.47
C PRO A 66 5.10 -0.77 -5.12
N ALA A 67 5.25 -1.96 -4.52
CA ALA A 67 6.19 -3.00 -4.95
C ALA A 67 5.53 -4.40 -4.91
N CYS A 68 4.20 -4.46 -4.97
CA CYS A 68 3.42 -5.70 -4.94
C CYS A 68 3.76 -6.60 -3.75
N GLN A 69 3.89 -5.97 -2.58
CA GLN A 69 4.40 -6.61 -1.36
C GLN A 69 3.33 -6.90 -0.31
N TYR A 70 2.09 -6.50 -0.57
CA TYR A 70 0.97 -6.71 0.33
C TYR A 70 -0.08 -7.56 -0.36
N ASP A 71 -0.49 -8.63 0.30
CA ASP A 71 -1.69 -9.36 -0.03
C ASP A 71 -2.93 -8.50 0.26
N VAL A 72 -4.04 -8.83 -0.38
CA VAL A 72 -5.33 -8.17 -0.13
C VAL A 72 -6.05 -8.88 1.02
N SER A 73 -6.31 -8.17 2.11
CA SER A 73 -7.14 -8.68 3.22
C SER A 73 -8.55 -8.98 2.76
N GLU A 74 -9.09 -10.09 3.27
CA GLU A 74 -10.51 -10.40 3.14
C GLU A 74 -11.36 -9.51 4.06
N TYR A 75 -12.52 -9.09 3.56
CA TYR A 75 -13.48 -8.31 4.30
C TYR A 75 -14.90 -8.60 3.82
N THR A 76 -15.84 -8.49 4.74
CA THR A 76 -17.26 -8.70 4.44
C THR A 76 -17.93 -7.38 4.07
N VAL A 77 -18.77 -7.43 3.02
CA VAL A 77 -19.61 -6.32 2.59
C VAL A 77 -21.08 -6.70 2.62
N GLY A 78 -21.94 -5.71 2.87
CA GLY A 78 -23.39 -5.90 2.75
C GLY A 78 -23.80 -6.17 1.29
N PRO A 79 -25.00 -6.75 1.07
CA PRO A 79 -25.47 -7.10 -0.29
C PRO A 79 -25.58 -5.89 -1.23
N ASP A 80 -25.73 -4.69 -0.68
CA ASP A 80 -25.75 -3.43 -1.43
C ASP A 80 -24.39 -2.99 -1.98
N LEU A 81 -23.30 -3.62 -1.53
CA LEU A 81 -21.92 -3.31 -1.83
C LEU A 81 -21.19 -4.49 -2.48
N SER A 82 -21.91 -5.48 -3.02
CA SER A 82 -21.31 -6.67 -3.63
C SER A 82 -20.35 -6.36 -4.79
N TRP A 83 -20.54 -5.23 -5.46
CA TRP A 83 -19.62 -4.70 -6.49
C TRP A 83 -18.24 -4.33 -5.94
N LEU A 84 -18.08 -4.14 -4.63
CA LEU A 84 -16.79 -3.78 -4.02
C LEU A 84 -15.86 -5.00 -3.84
N SER A 85 -16.44 -6.20 -3.82
CA SER A 85 -15.77 -7.47 -3.53
C SER A 85 -15.88 -8.48 -4.67
N ASP A 86 -16.20 -8.06 -5.89
CA ASP A 86 -16.37 -8.93 -7.06
C ASP A 86 -15.07 -9.17 -7.85
N ASN A 87 -13.97 -8.54 -7.42
CA ASN A 87 -12.66 -8.53 -8.09
C ASN A 87 -12.69 -7.95 -9.52
N ASP A 88 -13.66 -7.10 -9.84
CA ASP A 88 -13.76 -6.39 -11.11
C ASP A 88 -13.54 -4.88 -10.91
N HIS A 89 -12.49 -4.33 -11.53
CA HIS A 89 -12.18 -2.91 -11.45
C HIS A 89 -13.09 -2.01 -12.30
N THR A 90 -13.96 -2.62 -13.11
CA THR A 90 -14.87 -1.93 -14.02
C THR A 90 -16.29 -1.80 -13.45
N THR A 91 -16.61 -2.58 -12.41
CA THR A 91 -17.84 -2.44 -11.63
C THR A 91 -17.63 -1.39 -10.56
N CYS A 92 -18.46 -0.35 -10.56
CA CYS A 92 -18.31 0.77 -9.64
C CYS A 92 -19.63 1.12 -8.98
N ASN A 93 -19.55 1.82 -7.84
CA ASN A 93 -20.71 2.44 -7.24
C ASN A 93 -21.37 3.38 -8.27
N ASN A 94 -22.67 3.24 -8.44
CA ASN A 94 -23.50 4.10 -9.28
C ASN A 94 -24.54 4.89 -8.46
N ARG A 95 -24.43 4.85 -7.13
CA ARG A 95 -25.37 5.50 -6.21
C ARG A 95 -24.86 6.88 -5.79
N ASP A 96 -25.56 7.93 -6.23
CA ASP A 96 -25.19 9.32 -5.96
C ASP A 96 -25.36 9.75 -4.48
N ASN A 97 -26.19 9.02 -3.73
CA ASN A 97 -26.57 9.34 -2.34
C ASN A 97 -25.65 8.71 -1.29
N VAL A 98 -24.71 7.85 -1.67
CA VAL A 98 -23.77 7.21 -0.74
C VAL A 98 -22.55 8.11 -0.58
N GLN A 99 -22.26 8.51 0.65
CA GLN A 99 -21.12 9.40 0.98
C GLN A 99 -20.02 8.71 1.78
N SER A 100 -20.30 7.50 2.27
CA SER A 100 -19.39 6.73 3.11
C SER A 100 -19.65 5.25 2.91
N ILE A 101 -18.58 4.48 2.80
CA ILE A 101 -18.58 3.02 2.80
C ILE A 101 -17.69 2.58 3.95
N THR A 102 -18.19 1.66 4.77
CA THR A 102 -17.43 1.01 5.84
C THR A 102 -17.42 -0.49 5.57
N VAL A 103 -16.25 -1.10 5.65
CA VAL A 103 -16.05 -2.54 5.55
C VAL A 103 -15.50 -3.09 6.85
N GLU A 104 -15.89 -4.32 7.18
CA GLU A 104 -15.40 -5.06 8.35
C GLU A 104 -14.38 -6.10 7.88
N LEU A 105 -13.18 -6.05 8.43
CA LEU A 105 -12.12 -7.01 8.13
C LEU A 105 -12.47 -8.37 8.72
N ASP A 106 -12.37 -9.43 7.91
CA ASP A 106 -12.72 -10.78 8.35
C ASP A 106 -11.72 -11.28 9.41
N THR A 107 -10.46 -10.87 9.28
CA THR A 107 -9.41 -11.04 10.29
C THR A 107 -8.86 -9.67 10.69
N PRO A 108 -9.14 -9.15 11.90
CA PRO A 108 -8.56 -7.89 12.35
C PRO A 108 -7.03 -7.93 12.39
N HIS A 109 -6.38 -6.88 11.87
CA HIS A 109 -4.92 -6.73 11.88
C HIS A 109 -4.50 -5.26 11.83
N PRO A 110 -3.23 -4.92 12.14
CA PRO A 110 -2.71 -3.58 11.89
C PRO A 110 -2.73 -3.25 10.39
N LEU A 111 -3.10 -2.03 10.04
CA LEU A 111 -3.08 -1.54 8.67
C LEU A 111 -1.68 -1.11 8.27
N THR A 112 -1.38 -1.18 6.97
CA THR A 112 -0.18 -0.57 6.39
C THR A 112 -0.51 0.27 5.17
N TRP A 113 -1.27 -0.30 4.22
CA TRP A 113 -1.64 0.34 2.96
C TRP A 113 -3.09 0.04 2.60
N VAL A 114 -3.71 0.98 1.89
CA VAL A 114 -5.04 0.84 1.30
C VAL A 114 -4.97 1.30 -0.16
N ARG A 115 -5.45 0.48 -1.10
CA ARG A 115 -5.63 0.88 -2.50
C ARG A 115 -7.09 1.24 -2.72
N VAL A 116 -7.32 2.37 -3.38
CA VAL A 116 -8.62 2.73 -3.93
C VAL A 116 -8.52 2.78 -5.45
N VAL A 117 -9.53 2.21 -6.11
CA VAL A 117 -9.71 2.30 -7.56
C VAL A 117 -11.01 3.07 -7.81
N ALA A 118 -10.95 4.11 -8.62
CA ALA A 118 -12.10 4.96 -8.94
C ALA A 118 -12.33 5.07 -10.44
N SER A 119 -13.59 5.29 -10.83
CA SER A 119 -14.02 5.40 -12.22
C SER A 119 -13.51 6.65 -12.94
N ALA A 120 -13.04 7.65 -12.19
CA ALA A 120 -12.47 8.87 -12.75
C ALA A 120 -11.36 9.45 -11.85
N PRO A 121 -10.29 10.04 -12.44
CA PRO A 121 -9.18 10.61 -11.68
C PRO A 121 -9.59 11.71 -10.70
N ALA A 122 -10.62 12.49 -11.04
CA ALA A 122 -11.13 13.60 -10.24
C ALA A 122 -11.63 13.19 -8.84
N TYR A 123 -11.90 11.90 -8.64
CA TYR A 123 -12.34 11.34 -7.37
C TYR A 123 -11.19 11.08 -6.38
N LEU A 124 -9.97 10.88 -6.87
CA LEU A 124 -8.83 10.46 -6.06
C LEU A 124 -8.26 11.55 -5.15
N ASP A 125 -8.65 12.81 -5.34
CA ASP A 125 -8.17 13.93 -4.52
C ASP A 125 -9.18 14.36 -3.44
N GLN A 126 -10.38 13.75 -3.39
CA GLN A 126 -11.51 14.22 -2.59
C GLN A 126 -12.13 13.12 -1.74
N PHE A 127 -11.36 12.61 -0.78
CA PHE A 127 -11.82 11.59 0.15
C PHE A 127 -11.14 11.64 1.51
N GLU A 128 -11.72 10.92 2.47
CA GLU A 128 -11.16 10.68 3.78
C GLU A 128 -11.16 9.18 4.05
N LEU A 129 -10.00 8.67 4.47
CA LEU A 129 -9.82 7.32 4.97
C LEU A 129 -9.81 7.35 6.50
N ARG A 130 -10.65 6.52 7.12
CA ARG A 130 -10.73 6.33 8.57
C ARG A 130 -10.68 4.84 8.90
N TYR A 131 -10.27 4.52 10.10
CA TYR A 131 -10.21 3.15 10.60
C TYR A 131 -10.73 3.07 12.04
N GLN A 132 -11.19 1.90 12.45
CA GLN A 132 -11.63 1.65 13.82
C GLN A 132 -10.72 0.60 14.47
N ILE A 133 -10.17 0.94 15.63
CA ILE A 133 -9.42 -0.02 16.45
C ILE A 133 -10.41 -1.04 17.03
N GLU A 134 -10.03 -2.31 17.02
CA GLU A 134 -10.82 -3.41 17.58
C GLU A 134 -11.22 -3.10 19.05
N GLY A 135 -12.51 -3.22 19.36
CA GLY A 135 -13.06 -2.95 20.70
C GLY A 135 -13.19 -1.47 21.10
N SER A 136 -12.64 -0.52 20.34
CA SER A 136 -12.67 0.92 20.71
C SER A 136 -14.01 1.62 20.44
N GLY A 137 -14.77 1.14 19.43
CA GLY A 137 -16.00 1.80 18.96
C GLY A 137 -15.81 3.13 18.22
N THR A 138 -14.57 3.63 18.11
CA THR A 138 -14.28 4.97 17.58
C THR A 138 -13.49 4.93 16.28
N PHE A 139 -13.91 5.72 15.30
CA PHE A 139 -13.19 5.88 14.03
C PHE A 139 -12.13 6.97 14.10
N ILE A 140 -10.89 6.59 13.86
CA ILE A 140 -9.70 7.42 13.81
C ILE A 140 -9.40 7.74 12.34
N ARG A 141 -9.05 9.00 12.05
CA ARG A 141 -8.65 9.41 10.71
C ARG A 141 -7.25 8.90 10.40
N CYS A 142 -7.04 8.40 9.19
CA CYS A 142 -5.71 8.11 8.69
C CYS A 142 -4.91 9.42 8.53
N ALA A 143 -3.97 9.68 9.45
CA ALA A 143 -3.23 10.93 9.50
C ALA A 143 -1.99 10.90 8.59
N ASN A 144 -1.75 12.00 7.87
CA ASN A 144 -0.59 12.18 6.97
C ASN A 144 -0.40 11.03 5.95
N PRO A 145 -1.44 10.65 5.19
CA PRO A 145 -1.30 9.59 4.21
C PRO A 145 -0.23 9.98 3.18
N ARG A 146 0.81 9.16 3.07
CA ARG A 146 1.65 9.18 1.86
C ARG A 146 0.89 8.44 0.79
N SER A 147 0.67 9.07 -0.36
CA SER A 147 0.00 8.45 -1.47
C SER A 147 0.98 8.11 -2.60
N ALA A 148 0.83 6.94 -3.20
CA ALA A 148 1.50 6.55 -4.42
C ALA A 148 0.44 6.37 -5.50
N ARG A 149 0.50 7.19 -6.55
CA ARG A 149 -0.38 7.04 -7.71
C ARG A 149 0.12 5.86 -8.54
N VAL A 150 -0.74 4.86 -8.74
CA VAL A 150 -0.43 3.68 -9.54
C VAL A 150 -0.73 3.99 -11.01
N ASP A 151 -1.88 4.61 -11.26
CA ASP A 151 -2.32 5.09 -12.58
C ASP A 151 -3.31 6.27 -12.41
N ASP A 152 -4.02 6.65 -13.48
CA ASP A 152 -4.96 7.76 -13.46
C ASP A 152 -6.19 7.51 -12.55
N SER A 153 -6.59 6.25 -12.39
CA SER A 153 -7.75 5.77 -11.64
C SER A 153 -7.42 5.10 -10.30
N THR A 154 -6.15 4.83 -10.02
CA THR A 154 -5.73 4.02 -8.87
C THR A 154 -4.77 4.77 -7.95
N LEU A 155 -5.06 4.74 -6.65
CA LEU A 155 -4.25 5.37 -5.62
C LEU A 155 -3.95 4.40 -4.46
N ASP A 156 -2.68 4.22 -4.15
CA ASP A 156 -2.20 3.56 -2.93
C ASP A 156 -1.99 4.59 -1.83
N ILE A 157 -2.51 4.30 -0.64
CA ILE A 157 -2.55 5.21 0.50
C ILE A 157 -1.88 4.52 1.68
N SER A 158 -0.76 5.07 2.14
CA SER A 158 -0.08 4.60 3.34
C SER A 158 -0.89 4.99 4.57
N CYS A 159 -1.32 3.98 5.33
CA CYS A 159 -2.07 4.14 6.55
C CYS A 159 -1.57 3.18 7.66
N PRO A 160 -0.32 3.33 8.11
CA PRO A 160 0.25 2.42 9.11
C PRO A 160 -0.41 2.62 10.47
N THR A 161 -0.84 1.53 11.11
CA THR A 161 -1.33 1.53 12.49
C THR A 161 -0.47 0.63 13.38
N SER A 162 -0.35 0.98 14.66
CA SER A 162 0.21 0.10 15.69
C SER A 162 -0.83 -0.87 16.24
N ASP A 163 -2.07 -0.43 16.29
CA ASP A 163 -3.20 -1.16 16.87
C ASP A 163 -3.91 -2.01 15.81
N VAL A 164 -4.56 -3.06 16.29
CA VAL A 164 -5.38 -3.96 15.47
C VAL A 164 -6.63 -3.22 15.02
N VAL A 165 -6.85 -3.19 13.71
CA VAL A 165 -8.00 -2.54 13.08
C VAL A 165 -9.03 -3.61 12.73
N SER A 166 -10.31 -3.31 12.98
CA SER A 166 -11.42 -4.18 12.56
C SER A 166 -12.27 -3.58 11.45
N HIS A 167 -12.31 -2.26 11.30
CA HIS A 167 -13.10 -1.61 10.25
C HIS A 167 -12.30 -0.53 9.52
N VAL A 168 -12.57 -0.40 8.23
CA VAL A 168 -12.03 0.66 7.37
C VAL A 168 -13.18 1.41 6.73
N THR A 169 -13.13 2.72 6.77
CA THR A 169 -14.14 3.61 6.18
C THR A 169 -13.51 4.52 5.15
N VAL A 170 -14.08 4.50 3.95
CA VAL A 170 -13.80 5.46 2.87
C VAL A 170 -15.00 6.38 2.75
N SER A 171 -14.76 7.68 2.81
CA SER A 171 -15.82 8.69 2.72
C SER A 171 -15.43 9.86 1.83
N GLY A 172 -16.41 10.62 1.35
CA GLY A 172 -16.22 11.75 0.45
C GLY A 172 -16.66 11.47 -0.98
N PHE A 173 -16.19 12.29 -1.93
CA PHE A 173 -16.64 12.23 -3.33
C PHE A 173 -16.21 10.94 -4.03
N ILE A 174 -15.10 10.33 -3.60
CA ILE A 174 -14.62 9.08 -4.19
C ILE A 174 -15.67 7.98 -4.16
N VAL A 175 -16.53 7.96 -3.14
CA VAL A 175 -17.52 6.91 -2.96
C VAL A 175 -18.48 6.81 -4.14
N ARG A 176 -18.78 7.93 -4.83
CA ARG A 176 -19.68 7.95 -6.00
C ARG A 176 -19.11 7.24 -7.23
N GLY A 177 -17.79 7.06 -7.28
CA GLY A 177 -17.11 6.40 -8.38
C GLY A 177 -16.16 5.32 -7.91
N LEU A 178 -16.26 4.86 -6.65
CA LEU A 178 -15.39 3.82 -6.13
C LEU A 178 -15.72 2.52 -6.87
N CYS A 179 -14.69 1.82 -7.35
CA CYS A 179 -14.81 0.56 -8.06
C CYS A 179 -14.25 -0.58 -7.22
N SER A 180 -13.08 -0.37 -6.59
CA SER A 180 -12.48 -1.40 -5.75
C SER A 180 -11.75 -0.79 -4.56
N LEU A 181 -11.68 -1.57 -3.48
CA LEU A 181 -10.98 -1.24 -2.26
C LEU A 181 -10.10 -2.43 -1.86
N TYR A 182 -8.78 -2.21 -1.77
CA TYR A 182 -7.86 -3.20 -1.21
C TYR A 182 -7.30 -2.70 0.10
N ILE A 183 -7.24 -3.58 1.08
CA ILE A 183 -6.67 -3.32 2.40
C ILE A 183 -5.51 -4.30 2.56
N SER A 184 -4.38 -3.82 3.03
CA SER A 184 -3.17 -4.63 3.11
C SER A 184 -3.34 -5.71 4.17
N GLY A 185 -3.11 -6.97 3.80
CA GLY A 185 -2.96 -8.06 4.75
C GLY A 185 -1.84 -7.76 5.74
N GLY A 186 -1.95 -8.35 6.92
CA GLY A 186 -0.85 -8.34 7.89
C GLY A 186 0.42 -8.88 7.21
N LYS A 187 1.60 -8.33 7.54
CA LYS A 187 2.86 -8.75 6.93
C LYS A 187 2.98 -10.27 6.95
N GLU A 188 3.07 -10.92 5.79
CA GLU A 188 3.58 -12.29 5.72
C GLU A 188 5.04 -12.26 6.22
N GLY A 189 5.24 -12.74 7.45
CA GLY A 189 6.53 -12.62 8.13
C GLY A 189 6.45 -12.79 9.64
N SER A 190 5.86 -13.89 10.10
CA SER A 190 6.16 -14.50 11.41
C SER A 190 6.43 -15.98 11.24
#